data_AF-A0A8T7GP23-F1
#
_entry.id   AF-A0A8T7GP23-F1
#
_cell.length_a   1.000
_cell.length_b   1.000
_cell.length_c   1.000
_cell.angle_alpha   90.00
_cell.angle_beta   90.00
_cell.angle_gamma   90.00
#
_symmetry.space_group_name_H-M   'P 1'
#
loop_
_entity.id
_entity.type
_entity.pdbx_description
1 polymer ?
#
loop_
_entity_poly.entity_id
_entity_poly.type
_entity_poly.pdbx_seq_one_letter_code
_entity_poly.pdbx_strand_id
1 'polypeptide(L)' 'MRVEEALLEALCRRGPLGFQELYREARKLLPSLSREEARLALAELVRKGLVARVERHEERRLVFRAEPPACRGETTA' A
#
# COMPACT_ATOMS: atom_id res chain seq x y z
N MET A 1 8.85 11.19 5.42
CA MET A 1 7.93 10.28 4.71
C MET A 1 7.09 9.56 5.74
N ARG A 2 5.77 9.63 5.59
CA ARG A 2 4.80 8.93 6.46
C ARG A 2 4.67 7.46 6.03
N VAL A 3 4.20 6.61 6.94
CA VAL A 3 3.97 5.18 6.64
C VAL A 3 2.98 4.99 5.49
N GLU A 4 1.90 5.77 5.49
CA GLU A 4 0.85 5.73 4.46
C GLU A 4 1.42 6.03 3.06
N GLU A 5 2.30 7.05 2.95
CA GLU A 5 2.97 7.43 1.70
C GLU A 5 3.86 6.30 1.18
N ALA A 6 4.67 5.69 2.05
CA ALA A 6 5.55 4.59 1.66
C ALA A 6 4.77 3.35 1.18
N LEU A 7 3.62 3.06 1.79
CA LEU A 7 2.73 1.97 1.36
C LEU A 7 2.06 2.28 0.02
N LEU A 8 1.53 3.49 -0.15
CA LEU A 8 0.92 3.92 -1.42
C LEU A 8 1.94 3.92 -2.56
N GLU A 9 3.12 4.49 -2.34
CA GLU A 9 4.18 4.51 -3.37
C GLU A 9 4.57 3.10 -3.78
N ALA A 10 4.73 2.18 -2.82
CA ALA A 10 5.02 0.77 -3.12
C ALA A 10 3.93 0.13 -3.99
N LEU A 11 2.65 0.35 -3.67
CA LEU A 11 1.52 -0.18 -4.45
C LEU A 11 1.42 0.47 -5.84
N CYS A 12 1.66 1.77 -5.95
CA CYS A 12 1.58 2.48 -7.22
C CYS A 12 2.72 2.09 -8.18
N ARG A 13 3.92 1.81 -7.65
CA ARG A 13 5.10 1.43 -8.47
C ARG A 13 5.11 -0.04 -8.86
N ARG A 14 4.63 -0.93 -7.98
CA ARG A 14 4.71 -2.39 -8.18
C ARG A 14 3.38 -3.02 -8.59
N GLY A 15 2.28 -2.29 -8.46
CA GLY A 15 0.94 -2.83 -8.67
C GLY A 15 0.39 -3.55 -7.42
N PRO A 16 -0.61 -4.42 -7.59
CA PRO A 16 -1.23 -5.12 -6.48
C PRO A 16 -0.25 -6.04 -5.75
N LEU A 17 -0.12 -5.91 -4.43
CA LEU A 17 0.80 -6.70 -3.62
C LEU A 17 0.10 -7.35 -2.44
N GLY A 18 0.55 -8.54 -2.05
CA GLY A 18 0.20 -9.11 -0.74
C GLY A 18 0.88 -8.32 0.39
N PHE A 19 0.32 -8.39 1.60
CA PHE A 19 0.83 -7.60 2.75
C PHE A 19 2.34 -7.78 3.00
N GLN A 20 2.85 -9.00 2.90
CA GLN A 20 4.26 -9.28 3.18
C GLN A 20 5.21 -8.64 2.15
N GLU A 21 4.82 -8.64 0.87
CA GLU A 21 5.58 -8.00 -0.20
C GLU A 21 5.48 -6.48 -0.10
N LEU A 22 4.27 -5.97 0.13
CA LEU A 22 4.03 -4.56 0.37
C LEU A 22 4.88 -4.03 1.52
N TYR A 23 4.93 -4.75 2.65
CA TYR A 23 5.77 -4.37 3.79
C TYR A 23 7.27 -4.35 3.44
N ARG A 24 7.75 -5.32 2.66
CA ARG A 24 9.15 -5.36 2.21
C ARG A 24 9.48 -4.18 1.30
N GLU A 25 8.61 -3.85 0.36
CA GLU A 25 8.81 -2.72 -0.54
C GLU A 25 8.72 -1.38 0.22
N ALA A 26 7.74 -1.22 1.11
CA ALA A 26 7.61 -0.03 1.94
C ALA A 26 8.82 0.16 2.89
N ARG A 27 9.42 -0.91 3.41
CA ARG A 27 10.66 -0.82 4.21
C ARG A 27 11.88 -0.36 3.44
N LYS A 28 11.92 -0.56 2.12
CA LYS A 28 13.02 -0.01 1.30
C LYS A 28 12.97 1.53 1.27
N LEU A 29 11.76 2.09 1.35
CA LEU A 29 11.52 3.52 1.40
C LEU A 29 11.64 4.04 2.84
N LEU A 30 11.07 3.31 3.81
CA LEU A 30 11.05 3.66 5.23
C LEU A 30 11.66 2.53 6.10
N PRO A 31 12.99 2.49 6.29
CA PRO A 31 13.67 1.37 6.96
C PRO A 31 13.23 1.09 8.40
N SER A 32 12.79 2.13 9.11
CA SER A 32 12.29 2.07 10.50
C SER A 32 10.86 1.56 10.64
N LEU A 33 10.15 1.34 9.52
CA LEU A 33 8.76 0.90 9.53
C LEU A 33 8.58 -0.44 10.23
N SER A 34 7.76 -0.47 11.28
CA SER A 34 7.33 -1.70 11.94
C SER A 34 6.18 -2.38 11.19
N ARG A 35 6.02 -3.69 11.41
CA ARG A 35 4.88 -4.44 10.85
C ARG A 35 3.54 -3.95 11.37
N GLU A 36 3.48 -3.51 12.62
CA GLU A 36 2.24 -3.08 13.25
C GLU A 36 1.77 -1.75 12.68
N GLU A 37 2.66 -0.77 12.60
CA GLU A 37 2.39 0.52 11.93
C GLU A 37 1.96 0.31 10.48
N ALA A 38 2.63 -0.59 9.75
CA ALA A 38 2.25 -0.91 8.37
C ALA A 38 0.83 -1.50 8.28
N ARG A 39 0.41 -2.35 9.22
CA ARG A 39 -0.96 -2.90 9.26
C ARG A 39 -1.98 -1.82 9.55
N LEU A 40 -1.74 -0.99 10.56
CA LEU A 40 -2.64 0.08 10.96
C LEU A 40 -2.80 1.12 9.84
N ALA A 41 -1.69 1.57 9.25
CA ALA A 41 -1.71 2.49 8.12
C ALA A 41 -2.38 1.89 6.89
N LEU A 42 -2.14 0.60 6.58
CA LEU A 42 -2.81 -0.05 5.46
C LEU A 42 -4.32 -0.17 5.70
N ALA A 43 -4.75 -0.53 6.91
CA ALA A 43 -6.16 -0.57 7.25
C ALA A 43 -6.82 0.81 7.12
N GLU A 44 -6.11 1.87 7.52
CA GLU A 44 -6.55 3.25 7.38
C GLU A 44 -6.67 3.67 5.91
N LEU A 45 -5.70 3.30 5.07
CA LEU A 45 -5.77 3.54 3.62
C LEU A 45 -6.95 2.83 2.96
N VAL A 46 -7.26 1.61 3.40
CA VAL A 46 -8.45 0.88 2.94
C VAL A 46 -9.73 1.58 3.39
N ARG A 47 -9.79 2.01 4.65
CA ARG A 47 -10.93 2.76 5.21
C ARG A 47 -11.17 4.08 4.48
N LYS A 48 -10.10 4.78 4.08
CA LYS A 48 -10.14 6.02 3.29
C LYS A 48 -10.49 5.79 1.81
N GLY A 49 -10.60 4.53 1.35
CA GLY A 49 -10.89 4.20 -0.05
C GLY A 49 -9.71 4.46 -1.00
N LEU A 50 -8.50 4.65 -0.48
CA LEU A 50 -7.29 4.88 -1.28
C LEU A 50 -6.63 3.56 -1.72
N VAL A 51 -6.92 2.47 -1.00
CA VAL A 51 -6.44 1.12 -1.28
C VAL A 51 -7.62 0.16 -1.23
N ALA A 52 -7.78 -0.68 -2.25
CA ALA A 52 -8.75 -1.75 -2.25
C ALA A 52 -8.11 -3.09 -1.84
N ARG A 53 -8.89 -3.91 -1.12
CA ARG A 53 -8.60 -5.33 -0.92
C ARG A 53 -9.19 -6.11 -2.08
N VAL A 54 -8.36 -6.87 -2.77
CA VAL A 54 -8.76 -7.67 -3.94
C VAL A 54 -8.37 -9.12 -3.69
N GLU A 55 -9.32 -10.04 -3.86
CA GLU A 55 -9.03 -11.46 -3.88
C GLU A 55 -8.59 -11.87 -5.29
N ARG A 56 -7.37 -12.37 -5.43
CA ARG A 56 -6.95 -13.02 -6.67
C ARG A 56 -7.34 -14.48 -6.61
N HIS A 57 -8.44 -14.81 -7.30
CA HIS A 57 -9.01 -16.16 -7.32
C HIS A 57 -8.05 -17.22 -7.84
N GLU A 58 -7.20 -16.89 -8.81
CA GLU A 58 -6.20 -17.80 -9.37
C GLU A 58 -5.12 -18.20 -8.34
N GLU A 59 -4.79 -17.30 -7.43
CA GLU A 59 -3.72 -17.48 -6.43
C GLU A 59 -4.28 -17.76 -5.02
N ARG A 60 -5.62 -17.74 -4.85
CA ARG A 60 -6.32 -17.76 -3.56
C ARG A 60 -5.69 -16.82 -2.52
N ARG A 61 -5.26 -15.64 -2.98
CA ARG A 61 -4.47 -14.71 -2.16
C ARG A 61 -5.10 -13.33 -2.14
N LEU A 62 -5.14 -12.75 -0.95
CA LEU A 62 -5.57 -11.37 -0.75
C LEU A 62 -4.41 -10.44 -1.10
N VAL A 63 -4.65 -9.54 -2.06
CA VAL A 63 -3.73 -8.47 -2.44
C VAL A 63 -4.36 -7.12 -2.18
N PHE A 64 -3.51 -6.10 -2.05
CA PHE A 64 -3.89 -4.72 -1.89
C PHE A 64 -3.56 -3.98 -3.16
N ARG A 65 -4.49 -3.18 -3.67
CA ARG A 65 -4.32 -2.37 -4.87
C ARG A 65 -4.52 -0.91 -4.51
N ALA A 66 -3.59 -0.03 -4.88
CA ALA A 66 -3.83 1.40 -4.77
C ALA A 66 -4.85 1.83 -5.83
N GLU A 67 -5.83 2.63 -5.42
CA GLU A 67 -6.83 3.16 -6.34
C GLU A 67 -6.23 4.29 -7.19
N PRO A 68 -6.70 4.49 -8.44
CA PRO A 68 -6.15 5.50 -9.34
C PRO A 68 -5.93 6.92 -8.75
N PRO A 69 -6.84 7.50 -7.95
CA PRO A 69 -6.61 8.81 -7.33
C PRO A 69 -5.47 8.81 -6.31
N ALA A 70 -5.12 7.67 -5.71
CA ALA A 70 -4.03 7.57 -4.75
C ALA A 70 -2.65 7.49 -5.41
N CYS A 71 -2.58 7.05 -6.67
CA CYS A 71 -1.34 6.98 -7.46
C CYS A 71 -1.08 8.20 -8.32
N ARG A 72 -2.10 9.02 -8.54
CA ARG A 72 -1.94 10.35 -9.11
C ARG A 72 -1.55 11.28 -7.97
N GLY A 73 -0.25 11.40 -7.72
CA GLY A 73 0.23 12.58 -7.00
C GLY A 73 -0.16 13.81 -7.81
N GLU A 74 -1.33 14.40 -7.56
CA GLU A 74 -1.53 15.83 -7.77
C GLU A 74 -0.63 16.53 -6.76
N THR A 75 0.64 16.66 -7.16
CA THR A 75 1.45 17.79 -6.75
C THR A 75 0.77 19.03 -7.32
N THR A 76 -0.17 19.61 -6.59
CA THR A 76 -0.49 21.03 -6.74
C THR A 76 0.76 21.79 -6.31
N ALA A 77 1.57 22.14 -7.31
CA ALA A 77 2.46 23.30 -7.27
C ALA A 77 1.63 24.59 -7.29
#